data_AF-A0A7W4VT20-F1
#
_entry.id   AF-A0A7W4VT20-F1
#
_cell.length_a   1.000
_cell.length_b   1.000
_cell.length_c   1.000
_cell.angle_alpha   90.00
_cell.angle_beta   90.00
_cell.angle_gamma   90.00
#
_symmetry.space_group_name_H-M   'P 1'
#
loop_
_entity.id
_entity.type
_entity.pdbx_description
1 polymer ?
#
loop_
_entity_poly.entity_id
_entity_poly.type
_entity_poly.pdbx_seq_one_letter_code
_entity_poly.pdbx_strand_id
1 'polypeptide(L)'
;MSVVRRGVVAAALIPLVVLAGCTSAGDEPTAEPSATVTALADLATDDVAVVRGDFCARVSPQEVEEALGGAATDTTDATTWSNGDRARVADGVRDVVHEFGCAWTTDVNTARAWVFAPPVTGRQAHRLGRAAVRGDGCERVPDAERFGAHSLAVVCRAAGEATTTYHGLFGDAWLSCSLTGADLARTDRWCAAVLQAGRAA
;
A
#
# COMPACT_ATOMS: atom_id res chain seq x y z
N MET A 1 30.85 -43.71 12.77
CA MET A 1 30.36 -44.69 13.77
C MET A 1 28.92 -44.34 14.08
N SER A 2 27.99 -45.02 13.43
CA SER A 2 26.54 -44.80 13.55
C SER A 2 26.00 -45.61 14.74
N VAL A 3 25.20 -44.98 15.59
CA VAL A 3 24.44 -45.69 16.64
C VAL A 3 22.97 -45.39 16.43
N VAL A 4 22.30 -46.33 15.77
CA VAL A 4 20.84 -46.42 15.65
C VAL A 4 20.31 -47.00 16.95
N ARG A 5 19.42 -46.28 17.65
CA ARG A 5 18.68 -46.82 18.80
C ARG A 5 17.23 -47.09 18.39
N ARG A 6 16.91 -48.38 18.34
CA ARG A 6 15.57 -48.98 18.25
C ARG A 6 14.96 -49.10 19.64
N GLY A 7 13.64 -49.01 19.73
CA GLY A 7 12.82 -49.50 20.85
C GLY A 7 11.81 -48.44 21.32
N VAL A 8 10.57 -48.74 21.67
CA VAL A 8 9.81 -49.99 21.81
C VAL A 8 8.33 -49.59 21.59
N VAL A 9 7.58 -50.39 20.83
CA VAL A 9 6.14 -50.23 20.63
C VAL A 9 5.42 -50.78 21.87
N ALA A 10 4.74 -49.92 22.63
CA ALA A 10 3.84 -50.33 23.70
C ALA A 10 2.40 -50.26 23.20
N ALA A 11 1.81 -51.42 22.92
CA ALA A 11 0.40 -51.58 22.63
C ALA A 11 -0.41 -51.54 23.93
N ALA A 12 -1.28 -50.55 24.09
CA ALA A 12 -2.26 -50.49 25.18
C ALA A 12 -3.67 -50.60 24.60
N LEU A 13 -4.31 -51.74 24.89
CA LEU A 13 -5.73 -52.03 24.67
C LEU A 13 -6.56 -51.35 25.77
N ILE A 14 -7.46 -50.43 25.41
CA ILE A 14 -8.45 -49.80 26.32
C ILE A 14 -9.78 -49.61 25.53
N PRO A 15 -10.95 -49.77 26.19
CA PRO A 15 -12.09 -50.48 25.63
C PRO A 15 -13.10 -49.62 24.87
N LEU A 16 -13.91 -50.33 24.09
CA LEU A 16 -15.07 -49.90 23.33
C LEU A 16 -16.14 -49.29 24.28
N VAL A 17 -16.29 -47.97 24.27
CA VAL A 17 -17.44 -47.27 24.84
C VAL A 17 -18.33 -46.82 23.68
N VAL A 18 -19.42 -47.54 23.47
CA VAL A 18 -20.48 -47.15 22.53
C VAL A 18 -21.42 -46.20 23.28
N LEU A 19 -21.28 -44.90 23.02
CA LEU A 19 -22.27 -43.89 23.40
C LEU A 19 -22.60 -43.05 22.16
N ALA A 20 -23.89 -42.98 21.88
CA ALA A 20 -24.53 -42.29 20.77
C ALA A 20 -23.94 -40.91 20.45
N GLY A 21 -23.30 -40.77 19.29
CA GLY A 21 -22.83 -39.50 18.74
C GLY A 21 -23.85 -38.95 17.75
N CYS A 22 -24.38 -37.78 18.06
CA CYS A 22 -25.33 -37.03 17.26
C CYS A 22 -24.85 -36.82 15.81
N THR A 23 -25.79 -36.97 14.89
CA THR A 23 -25.66 -36.50 13.52
C THR A 23 -25.69 -34.97 13.55
N SER A 24 -24.57 -34.29 13.34
CA SER A 24 -24.54 -32.87 12.99
C SER A 24 -23.34 -32.67 12.08
N ALA A 25 -23.62 -32.58 10.79
CA ALA A 25 -23.55 -31.33 10.04
C ALA A 25 -22.09 -31.09 9.62
N GLY A 26 -21.86 -31.15 8.30
CA GLY A 26 -20.54 -31.03 7.72
C GLY A 26 -19.85 -29.76 8.18
N ASP A 27 -18.54 -29.87 8.40
CA ASP A 27 -17.65 -28.72 8.42
C ASP A 27 -17.79 -28.01 7.08
N GLU A 28 -18.67 -27.01 7.02
CA GLU A 28 -18.51 -25.95 6.04
C GLU A 28 -17.20 -25.25 6.35
N PRO A 29 -16.35 -25.00 5.33
CA PRO A 29 -15.13 -24.24 5.54
C PRO A 29 -15.52 -22.90 6.17
N THR A 30 -15.04 -22.66 7.39
CA THR A 30 -15.16 -21.36 8.04
C THR A 30 -14.50 -20.36 7.12
N ALA A 31 -15.30 -19.50 6.48
CA ALA A 31 -14.78 -18.43 5.65
C ALA A 31 -13.79 -17.63 6.50
N GLU A 32 -12.53 -17.58 6.06
CA GLU A 32 -11.55 -16.74 6.71
C GLU A 32 -12.08 -15.30 6.71
N PRO A 33 -11.97 -14.56 7.83
CA PRO A 33 -12.43 -13.19 7.87
C PRO A 33 -11.70 -12.40 6.78
N SER A 34 -12.44 -12.01 5.74
CA SER A 34 -11.91 -11.15 4.69
C SER A 34 -11.61 -9.80 5.33
N ALA A 35 -10.31 -9.50 5.51
CA ALA A 35 -9.86 -8.22 6.03
C ALA A 35 -10.42 -7.13 5.13
N THR A 36 -11.42 -6.40 5.63
CA THR A 36 -11.99 -5.28 4.89
C THR A 36 -10.94 -4.18 4.88
N VAL A 37 -10.49 -3.80 3.68
CA VAL A 37 -9.57 -2.66 3.52
C VAL A 37 -10.19 -1.43 4.15
N THR A 38 -9.49 -0.82 5.10
CA THR A 38 -9.96 0.39 5.77
C THR A 38 -10.05 1.50 4.73
N ALA A 39 -11.23 2.11 4.58
CA ALA A 39 -11.38 3.23 3.67
C ALA A 39 -10.62 4.45 4.20
N LEU A 40 -10.17 5.34 3.30
CA LEU A 40 -9.45 6.54 3.71
C LEU A 40 -10.30 7.45 4.61
N ALA A 41 -11.62 7.52 4.35
CA ALA A 41 -12.58 8.25 5.17
C ALA A 41 -12.66 7.76 6.62
N ASP A 42 -12.32 6.48 6.87
CA ASP A 42 -12.37 5.87 8.20
C ASP A 42 -11.06 6.08 8.99
N LEU A 43 -10.04 6.68 8.36
CA LEU A 43 -8.75 6.94 9.01
C LEU A 43 -8.72 8.34 9.62
N ALA A 44 -8.35 8.42 10.89
CA ALA A 44 -7.93 9.68 11.50
C ALA A 44 -6.60 10.10 10.87
N THR A 45 -6.64 10.99 9.87
CA THR A 45 -5.44 11.40 9.12
C THR A 45 -4.75 12.63 9.69
N ASP A 46 -5.39 13.35 10.61
CA ASP A 46 -4.90 14.63 11.14
C ASP A 46 -3.77 14.51 12.16
N ASP A 47 -3.79 13.45 12.97
CA ASP A 47 -2.84 13.26 14.07
C ASP A 47 -1.83 12.13 13.80
N VAL A 48 -1.74 11.68 12.54
CA VAL A 48 -0.81 10.63 12.14
C VAL A 48 0.52 11.25 11.70
N ALA A 49 1.62 10.70 12.24
CA ALA A 49 2.96 10.95 11.75
C ALA A 49 3.40 9.84 10.80
N VAL A 50 4.03 10.22 9.69
CA VAL A 50 4.64 9.28 8.73
C VAL A 50 6.15 9.35 8.87
N VAL A 51 6.80 8.19 8.79
CA VAL A 51 8.26 8.09 8.80
C VAL A 51 8.81 8.56 7.45
N ARG A 52 9.74 9.51 7.46
CA ARG A 52 10.53 9.91 6.28
C ARG A 52 11.65 8.88 6.01
N GLY A 53 11.28 7.68 5.60
CA GLY A 53 12.18 6.53 5.42
C GLY A 53 11.54 5.41 4.60
N ASP A 54 12.27 4.30 4.45
CA ASP A 54 11.77 3.14 3.70
C ASP A 54 10.46 2.59 4.32
N PHE A 55 9.45 2.41 3.47
CA PHE A 55 8.14 1.87 3.88
C PHE A 55 7.59 0.82 2.90
N CYS A 56 8.21 0.66 1.72
CA CYS A 56 7.68 -0.17 0.65
C CYS A 56 7.50 -1.64 1.03
N ALA A 57 8.42 -2.20 1.83
CA ALA A 57 8.32 -3.57 2.35
C ALA A 57 7.19 -3.77 3.39
N ARG A 58 6.57 -2.68 3.86
CA ARG A 58 5.43 -2.71 4.80
C ARG A 58 4.08 -2.63 4.09
N VAL A 59 4.05 -2.36 2.78
CA VAL A 59 2.81 -2.38 2.00
C VAL A 59 2.42 -3.84 1.75
N SER A 60 1.19 -4.22 2.08
CA SER A 60 0.76 -5.61 1.92
C SER A 60 0.70 -5.99 0.43
N PRO A 61 1.21 -7.17 0.03
CA PRO A 61 1.04 -7.67 -1.33
C PRO A 61 -0.44 -7.72 -1.76
N GLN A 62 -1.36 -8.04 -0.83
CA GLN A 62 -2.79 -8.04 -1.13
C GLN A 62 -3.30 -6.65 -1.50
N GLU A 63 -2.88 -5.60 -0.77
CA GLU A 63 -3.29 -4.22 -1.06
C GLU A 63 -2.74 -3.75 -2.41
N VAL A 64 -1.55 -4.22 -2.80
CA VAL A 64 -0.96 -3.98 -4.13
C VAL A 64 -1.81 -4.63 -5.22
N GLU A 65 -2.16 -5.91 -5.08
CA GLU A 65 -2.97 -6.65 -6.06
C GLU A 65 -4.37 -6.02 -6.22
N GLU A 66 -5.00 -5.63 -5.11
CA GLU A 66 -6.29 -4.95 -5.13
C GLU A 66 -6.21 -3.57 -5.80
N ALA A 67 -5.16 -2.80 -5.55
CA ALA A 67 -4.94 -1.52 -6.22
C ALA A 67 -4.74 -1.71 -7.72
N LEU A 68 -3.96 -2.72 -8.12
CA LEU A 68 -3.67 -3.03 -9.51
C LEU A 68 -4.83 -3.71 -10.25
N GLY A 69 -5.85 -4.21 -9.53
CA GLY A 69 -7.02 -4.88 -10.10
C GLY A 69 -6.73 -6.27 -10.64
N GLY A 70 -5.70 -6.94 -10.12
CA GLY A 70 -5.28 -8.27 -10.54
C GLY A 70 -3.92 -8.64 -9.97
N ALA A 71 -3.54 -9.91 -10.12
CA ALA A 71 -2.19 -10.35 -9.82
C ALA A 71 -1.22 -9.51 -10.65
N ALA A 72 -0.33 -8.75 -10.00
CA ALA A 72 0.75 -8.12 -10.73
C ALA A 72 1.63 -9.20 -11.34
N THR A 73 2.05 -8.94 -12.58
CA THR A 73 2.82 -9.86 -13.40
C THR A 73 4.19 -10.20 -12.81
N ASP A 74 4.63 -9.48 -11.77
CA ASP A 74 5.82 -9.71 -10.94
C ASP A 74 5.62 -9.20 -9.47
N THR A 75 4.55 -9.62 -8.76
CA THR A 75 4.09 -9.01 -7.47
C THR A 75 5.04 -9.02 -6.27
N THR A 76 6.23 -9.62 -6.31
CA THR A 76 7.09 -9.66 -5.12
C THR A 76 8.09 -8.52 -5.02
N ASP A 77 8.46 -7.89 -6.15
CA ASP A 77 9.49 -6.84 -6.14
C ASP A 77 8.94 -5.51 -6.64
N ALA A 78 8.67 -4.61 -5.69
CA ALA A 78 8.49 -3.20 -6.01
C ALA A 78 9.77 -2.67 -6.68
N THR A 79 9.64 -1.81 -7.69
CA THR A 79 10.77 -0.93 -8.01
C THR A 79 10.87 0.08 -6.88
N THR A 80 11.93 0.00 -6.09
CA THR A 80 12.16 0.87 -4.93
C THR A 80 13.22 1.93 -5.22
N TRP A 81 13.07 3.07 -4.55
CA TRP A 81 14.04 4.15 -4.52
C TRP A 81 14.22 4.60 -3.09
N SER A 82 15.47 4.71 -2.66
CA SER A 82 15.87 5.30 -1.38
C SER A 82 16.49 6.68 -1.60
N ASN A 83 16.50 7.48 -0.53
CA ASN A 83 17.13 8.79 -0.57
C ASN A 83 18.62 8.69 -0.92
N GLY A 84 19.05 9.39 -1.95
CA GLY A 84 20.41 9.33 -2.49
C GLY A 84 20.55 8.46 -3.74
N ASP A 85 19.54 7.66 -4.11
CA ASP A 85 19.59 6.80 -5.28
C ASP A 85 19.56 7.60 -6.59
N ARG A 86 20.19 7.06 -7.64
CA ARG A 86 20.12 7.66 -8.98
C ARG A 86 18.98 7.05 -9.79
N ALA A 87 17.85 7.76 -9.86
CA ALA A 87 16.71 7.36 -10.67
C ALA A 87 16.65 8.12 -12.01
N ARG A 88 16.00 7.50 -13.00
CA ARG A 88 15.63 8.21 -14.23
C ARG A 88 14.37 9.02 -13.95
N VAL A 89 14.49 10.35 -13.95
CA VAL A 89 13.38 11.27 -13.66
C VAL A 89 12.67 11.77 -14.93
N ALA A 90 13.37 11.69 -16.07
CA ALA A 90 12.85 11.96 -17.40
C ALA A 90 13.73 11.24 -18.45
N ASP A 91 13.31 11.24 -19.72
CA ASP A 91 14.10 10.65 -20.80
C ASP A 91 15.49 11.27 -20.90
N GLY A 92 16.52 10.44 -20.71
CA GLY A 92 17.92 10.84 -20.74
C GLY A 92 18.44 11.49 -19.45
N VAL A 93 17.57 11.78 -18.47
CA VAL A 93 17.96 12.47 -17.23
C VAL A 93 17.97 11.48 -16.07
N ARG A 94 19.16 11.28 -15.48
CA ARG A 94 19.33 10.62 -14.18
C ARG A 94 19.65 11.67 -13.13
N ASP A 95 18.88 11.69 -12.05
CA ASP A 95 19.08 12.59 -10.92
C ASP A 95 19.06 11.81 -9.60
N VAL A 96 19.49 12.47 -8.52
CA VAL A 96 19.46 11.93 -7.16
C VAL A 96 18.05 12.08 -6.59
N VAL A 97 17.48 10.97 -6.16
CA VAL A 97 16.18 10.94 -5.49
C VAL A 97 16.35 11.52 -4.09
N HIS A 98 15.55 12.52 -3.75
CA HIS A 98 15.48 13.12 -2.42
C HIS A 98 14.29 12.60 -1.61
N GLU A 99 13.89 11.37 -1.88
CA GLU A 99 12.63 10.76 -1.49
C GLU A 99 12.84 9.26 -1.28
N PHE A 100 11.90 8.64 -0.56
CA PHE A 100 11.77 7.18 -0.51
C PHE A 100 10.49 6.82 -1.25
N GLY A 101 10.53 5.82 -2.12
CA GLY A 101 9.35 5.47 -2.90
C GLY A 101 9.37 4.10 -3.53
N CYS A 102 8.22 3.72 -4.04
CA CYS A 102 7.99 2.44 -4.68
C CYS A 102 6.99 2.57 -5.83
N ALA A 103 7.16 1.70 -6.82
CA ALA A 103 6.20 1.48 -7.88
C ALA A 103 5.96 -0.02 -8.09
N TRP A 104 4.69 -0.37 -8.25
CA TRP A 104 4.22 -1.69 -8.67
C TRP A 104 3.42 -1.52 -9.95
N THR A 105 3.62 -2.42 -10.90
CA THR A 105 3.09 -2.27 -12.26
C THR A 105 2.53 -3.59 -12.76
N THR A 106 1.44 -3.51 -13.51
CA THR A 106 0.96 -4.56 -14.41
C THR A 106 1.00 -4.03 -15.84
N ASP A 107 0.57 -4.83 -16.80
CA ASP A 107 0.42 -4.37 -18.19
C ASP A 107 -0.58 -3.22 -18.34
N VAL A 108 -1.44 -2.97 -17.34
CA VAL A 108 -2.56 -2.04 -17.43
C VAL A 108 -2.49 -0.91 -16.39
N ASN A 109 -2.04 -1.21 -15.16
CA ASN A 109 -2.12 -0.26 -14.05
C ASN A 109 -0.75 -0.09 -13.39
N THR A 110 -0.50 1.10 -12.84
CA THR A 110 0.64 1.37 -11.97
C THR A 110 0.18 1.99 -10.66
N ALA A 111 0.60 1.38 -9.54
CA ALA A 111 0.46 1.92 -8.20
C ALA A 111 1.82 2.50 -7.76
N ARG A 112 1.84 3.74 -7.24
CA ARG A 112 3.06 4.36 -6.71
C ARG A 112 2.84 4.99 -5.34
N ALA A 113 3.92 5.10 -4.58
CA ALA A 113 3.96 5.79 -3.31
C ALA A 113 5.32 6.47 -3.11
N TRP A 114 5.31 7.66 -2.51
CA TRP A 114 6.51 8.46 -2.23
C TRP A 114 6.39 9.19 -0.90
N VAL A 115 7.50 9.29 -0.17
CA VAL A 115 7.66 10.20 0.98
C VAL A 115 8.91 11.05 0.80
N PHE A 116 8.77 12.36 0.98
CA PHE A 116 9.90 13.28 0.93
C PHE A 116 10.88 12.98 2.07
N ALA A 117 12.18 12.87 1.74
CA ALA A 117 13.21 12.71 2.76
C ALA A 117 13.42 13.98 3.59
N PRO A 118 13.43 15.21 3.02
CA PRO A 118 13.47 16.45 3.79
C PRO A 118 12.14 16.73 4.52
N PRO A 119 12.18 17.37 5.70
CA PRO A 119 10.96 17.81 6.38
C PRO A 119 10.24 18.91 5.58
N VAL A 120 8.91 18.87 5.59
CA VAL A 120 8.04 19.80 4.86
C VAL A 120 7.15 20.54 5.87
N THR A 121 7.22 21.87 5.84
CA THR A 121 6.30 22.74 6.59
C THR A 121 4.94 22.86 5.91
N GLY A 122 3.89 23.23 6.63
CA GLY A 122 2.57 23.50 6.04
C GLY A 122 2.59 24.54 4.90
N ARG A 123 3.46 25.56 5.00
CA ARG A 123 3.66 26.53 3.91
C ARG A 123 4.33 25.90 2.68
N GLN A 124 5.25 24.94 2.86
CA GLN A 124 5.82 24.18 1.75
C GLN A 124 4.80 23.22 1.14
N ALA A 125 4.06 22.46 1.96
CA ALA A 125 2.98 21.58 1.53
C ALA A 125 1.96 22.31 0.64
N HIS A 126 1.50 23.49 1.05
CA HIS A 126 0.64 24.33 0.21
C HIS A 126 1.26 24.74 -1.13
N ARG A 127 2.58 24.97 -1.20
CA ARG A 127 3.26 25.27 -2.47
C ARG A 127 3.37 24.04 -3.35
N LEU A 128 3.74 22.90 -2.79
CA LEU A 128 3.81 21.62 -3.48
C LEU A 128 2.44 21.24 -4.06
N GLY A 129 1.38 21.36 -3.27
CA GLY A 129 0.03 21.08 -3.73
C GLY A 129 -0.47 22.02 -4.83
N ARG A 130 -0.09 23.29 -4.81
CA ARG A 130 -0.37 24.20 -5.94
C ARG A 130 0.45 23.85 -7.19
N ALA A 131 1.67 23.35 -7.03
CA ALA A 131 2.49 22.92 -8.15
C ALA A 131 1.90 21.67 -8.82
N ALA A 132 1.40 20.70 -8.04
CA ALA A 132 0.77 19.48 -8.56
C ALA A 132 -0.41 19.76 -9.52
N VAL A 133 -1.24 20.76 -9.20
CA VAL A 133 -2.40 21.13 -10.05
C VAL A 133 -1.99 21.92 -11.30
N ARG A 134 -0.78 22.48 -11.35
CA ARG A 134 -0.30 23.24 -12.51
C ARG A 134 0.33 22.36 -13.58
N GLY A 135 0.44 21.06 -13.36
CA GLY A 135 0.88 20.12 -14.38
C GLY A 135 -0.10 20.11 -15.56
N ASP A 136 0.42 19.88 -16.77
CA ASP A 136 -0.40 19.78 -17.96
C ASP A 136 -1.38 18.61 -17.84
N GLY A 137 -2.66 18.88 -18.13
CA GLY A 137 -3.74 17.88 -18.03
C GLY A 137 -4.13 17.50 -16.61
N CYS A 138 -3.64 18.22 -15.59
CA CYS A 138 -3.96 17.98 -14.18
C CYS A 138 -5.10 18.88 -13.68
N GLU A 139 -6.06 18.27 -12.98
CA GLU A 139 -7.19 18.95 -12.37
C GLU A 139 -7.35 18.48 -10.92
N ARG A 140 -7.88 19.33 -10.05
CA ARG A 140 -8.23 18.92 -8.68
C ARG A 140 -9.44 17.99 -8.70
N VAL A 141 -9.43 17.02 -7.80
CA VAL A 141 -10.61 16.19 -7.50
C VAL A 141 -11.38 16.87 -6.36
N PRO A 142 -12.58 17.42 -6.60
CA PRO A 142 -13.30 18.23 -5.61
C PRO A 142 -13.80 17.43 -4.40
N ASP A 143 -14.16 16.17 -4.60
CA ASP A 143 -14.77 15.29 -3.58
C ASP A 143 -13.80 14.24 -3.05
N ALA A 144 -12.50 14.51 -3.16
CA ALA A 144 -11.47 13.62 -2.65
C ALA A 144 -11.38 13.65 -1.12
N GLU A 145 -11.16 12.48 -0.52
CA GLU A 145 -11.01 12.34 0.92
C GLU A 145 -9.80 13.11 1.46
N ARG A 146 -9.83 13.50 2.73
CA ARG A 146 -8.69 14.18 3.33
C ARG A 146 -7.53 13.21 3.54
N PHE A 147 -6.42 13.49 2.89
CA PHE A 147 -5.18 12.73 3.04
C PHE A 147 -4.17 13.50 3.89
N GLY A 148 -4.45 13.65 5.18
CA GLY A 148 -3.62 14.41 6.12
C GLY A 148 -3.85 15.93 6.09
N ALA A 149 -2.96 16.67 6.74
CA ALA A 149 -2.96 18.13 6.74
C ALA A 149 -2.51 18.68 5.39
N HIS A 150 -3.00 19.85 5.00
CA HIS A 150 -2.63 20.52 3.73
C HIS A 150 -2.73 19.60 2.50
N SER A 151 -3.78 18.79 2.46
CA SER A 151 -3.97 17.74 1.46
C SER A 151 -4.70 18.21 0.20
N LEU A 152 -4.52 17.44 -0.87
CA LEU A 152 -5.31 17.51 -2.08
C LEU A 152 -5.22 16.20 -2.85
N ALA A 153 -6.17 15.96 -3.74
CA ALA A 153 -6.03 15.01 -4.82
C ALA A 153 -6.08 15.70 -6.18
N VAL A 154 -5.32 15.15 -7.12
CA VAL A 154 -5.32 15.56 -8.53
C VAL A 154 -5.57 14.37 -9.42
N VAL A 155 -6.25 14.60 -10.53
CA VAL A 155 -6.28 13.67 -11.66
C VAL A 155 -5.53 14.30 -12.81
N CYS A 156 -4.48 13.64 -13.29
CA CYS A 156 -3.69 14.05 -14.44
C CYS A 156 -3.98 13.12 -15.61
N ARG A 157 -4.33 13.68 -16.76
CA ARG A 157 -4.58 12.92 -18.00
C ARG A 157 -3.48 13.19 -19.02
N ALA A 158 -2.71 12.17 -19.35
CA ALA A 158 -1.63 12.25 -20.33
C ALA A 158 -1.68 11.02 -21.25
N ALA A 159 -1.52 11.23 -22.56
CA ALA A 159 -1.50 10.15 -23.56
C ALA A 159 -2.69 9.15 -23.48
N GLY A 160 -3.85 9.60 -23.02
CA GLY A 160 -5.05 8.76 -22.86
C GLY A 160 -5.13 7.99 -21.53
N GLU A 161 -4.12 8.07 -20.68
CA GLU A 161 -4.10 7.47 -19.36
C GLU A 161 -4.41 8.52 -18.27
N ALA A 162 -5.28 8.14 -17.33
CA ALA A 162 -5.60 8.96 -16.17
C ALA A 162 -4.86 8.42 -14.94
N THR A 163 -4.17 9.31 -14.23
CA THR A 163 -3.53 9.01 -12.94
C THR A 163 -4.17 9.87 -11.87
N THR A 164 -4.74 9.24 -10.84
CA THR A 164 -5.22 9.93 -9.65
C THR A 164 -4.12 9.89 -8.60
N THR A 165 -3.76 11.05 -8.04
CA THR A 165 -2.70 11.18 -7.03
C THR A 165 -3.22 11.95 -5.83
N TYR A 166 -3.05 11.39 -4.64
CA TYR A 166 -3.22 12.10 -3.38
C TYR A 166 -1.88 12.63 -2.88
N HIS A 167 -1.92 13.83 -2.29
CA HIS A 167 -0.79 14.43 -1.61
C HIS A 167 -1.22 14.93 -0.23
N GLY A 168 -0.36 14.72 0.76
CA GLY A 168 -0.68 14.94 2.16
C GLY A 168 0.51 15.26 3.04
N LEU A 169 0.34 16.16 4.00
CA LEU A 169 1.30 16.38 5.08
C LEU A 169 0.88 15.62 6.34
N PHE A 170 1.78 14.78 6.84
CA PHE A 170 1.62 13.98 8.06
C PHE A 170 2.76 14.28 9.03
N GLY A 171 2.51 15.09 10.04
CA GLY A 171 3.59 15.70 10.84
C GLY A 171 4.46 16.63 9.97
N ASP A 172 5.71 16.23 9.72
CA ASP A 172 6.63 16.92 8.80
C ASP A 172 6.91 16.13 7.50
N ALA A 173 6.21 15.02 7.28
CA ALA A 173 6.40 14.15 6.12
C ALA A 173 5.37 14.46 5.03
N TRP A 174 5.85 14.80 3.83
CA TRP A 174 5.01 14.94 2.65
C TRP A 174 4.91 13.60 1.94
N LEU A 175 3.73 12.98 2.04
CA LEU A 175 3.42 11.66 1.47
C LEU A 175 2.56 11.84 0.22
N SER A 176 2.82 11.02 -0.79
CA SER A 176 1.94 10.89 -1.94
C SER A 176 1.74 9.45 -2.35
N CYS A 177 0.59 9.17 -2.93
CA CYS A 177 0.20 7.87 -3.46
C CYS A 177 -0.59 8.12 -4.74
N SER A 178 -0.32 7.33 -5.78
CA SER A 178 -0.99 7.48 -7.07
C SER A 178 -1.38 6.12 -7.64
N LEU A 179 -2.47 6.12 -8.40
CA LEU A 179 -2.93 4.95 -9.12
C LEU A 179 -3.38 5.34 -10.53
N THR A 180 -2.95 4.57 -11.53
CA THR A 180 -3.40 4.74 -12.91
C THR A 180 -4.65 3.91 -13.19
N GLY A 181 -5.47 4.37 -14.14
CA GLY A 181 -6.62 3.61 -14.66
C GLY A 181 -7.69 3.28 -13.62
N ALA A 182 -7.70 3.97 -12.47
CA ALA A 182 -8.56 3.68 -11.33
C ALA A 182 -9.65 4.72 -11.12
N ASP A 183 -10.78 4.28 -10.55
CA ASP A 183 -11.72 5.20 -9.93
C ASP A 183 -11.16 5.78 -8.61
N LEU A 184 -11.88 6.77 -8.08
CA LEU A 184 -11.47 7.45 -6.84
C LEU A 184 -11.45 6.48 -5.66
N ALA A 185 -12.48 5.64 -5.50
CA ALA A 185 -12.60 4.73 -4.37
C ALA A 185 -11.47 3.69 -4.29
N ARG A 186 -11.01 3.17 -5.43
CA ARG A 186 -9.84 2.27 -5.48
C ARG A 186 -8.56 3.02 -5.15
N THR A 187 -8.44 4.27 -5.60
CA THR A 187 -7.30 5.13 -5.25
C THR A 187 -7.29 5.46 -3.76
N ASP A 188 -8.44 5.69 -3.14
CA ASP A 188 -8.58 5.97 -1.71
C ASP A 188 -8.08 4.81 -0.87
N ARG A 189 -8.50 3.59 -1.23
CA ARG A 189 -8.03 2.35 -0.57
C ARG A 189 -6.53 2.16 -0.72
N TRP A 190 -5.97 2.40 -1.93
CA TRP A 190 -4.53 2.36 -2.15
C TRP A 190 -3.80 3.37 -1.24
N CYS A 191 -4.31 4.59 -1.15
CA CYS A 191 -3.72 5.62 -0.33
C CYS A 191 -3.83 5.34 1.17
N ALA A 192 -4.92 4.72 1.63
CA ALA A 192 -5.07 4.23 2.98
C ALA A 192 -4.00 3.18 3.32
N ALA A 193 -3.78 2.19 2.44
CA ALA A 193 -2.73 1.17 2.57
C ALA A 193 -1.33 1.80 2.69
N VAL A 194 -0.99 2.72 1.78
CA VAL A 194 0.28 3.45 1.80
C VAL A 194 0.47 4.22 3.10
N LEU A 195 -0.58 4.92 3.56
CA LEU A 195 -0.53 5.65 4.82
C LEU A 195 -0.23 4.70 5.99
N GLN A 196 -0.92 3.57 6.08
CA GLN A 196 -0.70 2.56 7.13
C GLN A 196 0.73 2.03 7.12
N ALA A 197 1.25 1.67 5.95
CA ALA A 197 2.62 1.21 5.78
C ALA A 197 3.65 2.29 6.18
N GLY A 198 3.35 3.57 5.97
CA GLY A 198 4.23 4.70 6.26
C GLY A 198 4.20 5.20 7.72
N ARG A 199 3.23 4.78 8.54
CA ARG A 199 3.06 5.33 9.91
C ARG A 199 4.30 5.11 10.78
N ALA A 200 4.55 6.08 11.65
CA ALA A 200 5.41 5.89 12.81
C ALA A 200 4.73 4.94 13.81
N ALA A 201 5.53 4.10 14.47
CA ALA A 201 5.07 3.17 15.50
C ALA A 201 4.75 3.89 16.82
#